data_AF-A0RUK7-F1
#
_entry.id   AF-A0RUK7-F1
#
_cell.length_a   1.000
_cell.length_b   1.000
_cell.length_c   1.000
_cell.angle_alpha   90.00
_cell.angle_beta   90.00
_cell.angle_gamma   90.00
#
_symmetry.space_group_name_H-M   'P 1'
#
loop_
_entity.id
_entity.type
_entity.pdbx_description
1 polymer ?
#
loop_
_entity_poly.entity_id
_entity_poly.type
_entity_poly.pdbx_seq_one_letter_code
_entity_poly.pdbx_strand_id
1 'polypeptide(L)'
;MKRIGAETIAMARMRFLCNYSPGEGRAINNMARGLLHCRAPFMRPAAGPGNFPARRRAKPRTGSNTYNPPGPTRPVKKAAKIGIAAVVAAVAVGLASPLFYETEVNEALPAALDEMQTGLTLEEFETMDEGSRSVLVDSMPEDLKGMIMDASARKVRPVSENMDEDGPDVLKRGSFAGLAGHAADGDAKILDVSGTRFLRFENFEVTNGPDLRVYLAPDGSVSQGIELGKLKGSRGSQNYNIDGIDTDVYNTVVIYCQPFRVYFGEAQLFPS
;
A
#
# COMPACT_ATOMS: atom_id res chain seq x y z
N MET A 1 -49.89 -47.03 -17.34
CA MET A 1 -49.62 -48.11 -18.31
C MET A 1 -49.21 -47.48 -19.65
N LYS A 2 -48.17 -48.06 -20.30
CA LYS A 2 -47.47 -47.69 -21.57
C LYS A 2 -46.50 -46.48 -21.45
N ARG A 3 -45.14 -46.57 -21.44
CA ARG A 3 -44.10 -47.33 -22.21
C ARG A 3 -44.19 -47.03 -23.73
N ILE A 4 -43.20 -46.66 -24.56
CA ILE A 4 -41.71 -46.63 -24.67
C ILE A 4 -41.38 -45.55 -25.76
N GLY A 5 -40.33 -44.71 -25.73
CA GLY A 5 -38.91 -44.92 -26.14
C GLY A 5 -38.36 -43.56 -26.64
N ALA A 6 -37.20 -43.04 -26.25
CA ALA A 6 -35.82 -43.52 -26.34
C ALA A 6 -35.32 -43.67 -27.79
N GLU A 7 -34.74 -42.59 -28.34
CA GLU A 7 -33.67 -42.69 -29.33
C GLU A 7 -32.52 -41.74 -28.99
N THR A 8 -31.34 -42.27 -29.32
CA THR A 8 -30.01 -41.94 -28.83
C THR A 8 -29.22 -41.41 -30.01
N ILE A 9 -28.54 -40.27 -29.89
CA ILE A 9 -27.51 -39.87 -30.87
C ILE A 9 -26.18 -39.61 -30.15
N ALA A 10 -25.19 -40.34 -30.68
CA ALA A 10 -23.79 -40.51 -30.35
C ALA A 10 -23.00 -39.20 -30.17
N MET A 11 -22.26 -39.07 -29.06
CA MET A 11 -20.79 -39.25 -28.94
C MET A 11 -19.90 -38.31 -29.77
N ALA A 12 -19.23 -37.40 -29.06
CA ALA A 12 -17.82 -37.07 -29.27
C ALA A 12 -17.22 -36.49 -27.97
N ARG A 13 -16.80 -37.37 -27.05
CA ARG A 13 -15.98 -37.01 -25.89
C ARG A 13 -14.51 -37.27 -26.24
N MET A 14 -13.77 -36.20 -26.49
CA MET A 14 -12.31 -36.21 -26.65
C MET A 14 -11.68 -36.58 -25.29
N ARG A 15 -11.20 -37.82 -25.15
CA ARG A 15 -10.35 -38.26 -24.04
C ARG A 15 -8.95 -37.72 -24.26
N PHE A 16 -8.54 -36.73 -23.47
CA PHE A 16 -7.13 -36.44 -23.23
C PHE A 16 -6.71 -37.25 -22.01
N LEU A 17 -5.97 -38.33 -22.23
CA LEU A 17 -5.30 -39.10 -21.19
C LEU A 17 -3.87 -38.56 -21.07
N CYS A 18 -3.60 -37.79 -20.01
CA CYS A 18 -2.26 -37.65 -19.48
C CYS A 18 -2.25 -38.26 -18.07
N ASN A 19 -1.84 -39.52 -18.00
CA ASN A 19 -1.41 -40.15 -16.76
C ASN A 19 -0.09 -39.50 -16.30
N TYR A 20 -0.04 -39.00 -15.07
CA TYR A 20 1.20 -38.76 -14.36
C TYR A 20 1.05 -39.35 -12.95
N SER A 21 1.84 -40.39 -12.69
CA SER A 21 1.91 -41.11 -11.41
C SER A 21 3.13 -40.58 -10.62
N PRO A 22 3.07 -40.51 -9.28
CA PRO A 22 4.10 -39.87 -8.47
C PRO A 22 5.29 -40.82 -8.21
N GLY A 23 6.49 -40.26 -8.13
CA GLY A 23 7.70 -40.95 -7.68
C GLY A 23 8.34 -40.21 -6.52
N GLU A 24 8.38 -40.87 -5.35
CA GLU A 24 9.11 -40.48 -4.15
C GLU A 24 10.60 -40.29 -4.41
N GLY A 25 11.20 -39.33 -3.69
CA GLY A 25 12.57 -38.88 -3.92
C GLY A 25 13.67 -39.62 -3.15
N ARG A 26 14.90 -39.19 -3.41
CA ARG A 26 15.93 -38.94 -2.38
C ARG A 26 17.14 -38.23 -3.01
N ALA A 27 17.74 -37.35 -2.23
CA ALA A 27 18.94 -36.56 -2.52
C ALA A 27 20.18 -37.39 -2.85
N ILE A 28 21.05 -36.84 -3.72
CA ILE A 28 22.52 -36.95 -3.62
C ILE A 28 23.21 -35.74 -4.28
N ASN A 29 24.41 -35.49 -3.77
CA ASN A 29 25.25 -34.31 -3.82
C ASN A 29 25.81 -33.85 -5.18
N ASN A 30 26.14 -32.55 -5.20
CA ASN A 30 27.32 -31.92 -5.79
C ASN A 30 28.32 -32.86 -6.49
N MET A 31 28.55 -32.64 -7.78
CA MET A 31 29.89 -32.42 -8.35
C MET A 31 29.85 -32.08 -9.84
N ALA A 32 30.53 -30.98 -10.16
CA ALA A 32 31.46 -30.82 -11.28
C ALA A 32 30.95 -30.88 -12.74
N ARG A 33 31.22 -29.75 -13.43
CA ARG A 33 31.90 -29.63 -14.74
C ARG A 33 31.24 -30.33 -15.93
N GLY A 34 30.74 -29.51 -16.85
CA GLY A 34 30.39 -29.96 -18.20
C GLY A 34 30.10 -28.79 -19.13
N LEU A 35 31.15 -28.05 -19.49
CA LEU A 35 31.17 -27.15 -20.65
C LEU A 35 30.81 -27.98 -21.89
N LEU A 36 29.69 -27.73 -22.56
CA LEU A 36 29.52 -28.13 -23.97
C LEU A 36 28.70 -27.10 -24.72
N HIS A 37 29.42 -26.35 -25.56
CA HIS A 37 28.87 -25.50 -26.60
C HIS A 37 28.17 -26.36 -27.65
N CYS A 38 26.89 -26.11 -27.91
CA CYS A 38 26.24 -26.52 -29.16
C CYS A 38 25.77 -25.26 -29.90
N ARG A 39 26.65 -24.82 -30.80
CA ARG A 39 26.42 -23.76 -31.79
C ARG A 39 25.86 -24.44 -33.04
N ALA A 40 24.57 -24.27 -33.31
CA ALA A 40 23.97 -24.68 -34.58
C ALA A 40 24.19 -23.60 -35.65
N PRO A 41 24.76 -23.91 -36.83
CA PRO A 41 24.64 -23.09 -38.02
C PRO A 41 23.44 -23.54 -38.86
N PHE A 42 23.14 -22.81 -39.95
CA PHE A 42 22.06 -23.03 -40.94
C PHE A 42 20.69 -22.46 -40.55
N MET A 43 19.95 -21.71 -41.37
CA MET A 43 20.02 -21.48 -42.82
C MET A 43 19.30 -20.16 -43.14
N ARG A 44 19.95 -19.27 -43.92
CA ARG A 44 19.30 -18.07 -44.50
C ARG A 44 18.41 -18.50 -45.67
N PRO A 45 17.14 -18.10 -45.75
CA PRO A 45 16.39 -18.21 -47.00
C PRO A 45 16.81 -17.09 -47.97
N ALA A 46 17.03 -17.48 -49.22
CA ALA A 46 17.38 -16.62 -50.34
C ALA A 46 16.21 -15.67 -50.68
N ALA A 47 16.51 -14.37 -50.73
CA ALA A 47 15.60 -13.38 -51.31
C ALA A 47 15.75 -13.41 -52.84
N GLY A 48 14.64 -13.70 -53.52
CA GLY A 48 14.54 -13.69 -54.98
C GLY A 48 14.62 -12.28 -55.58
N PRO A 49 14.87 -12.18 -56.90
CA PRO A 49 15.12 -10.91 -57.57
C PRO A 49 13.83 -10.22 -58.02
N GLY A 50 13.84 -8.88 -57.97
CA GLY A 50 13.10 -8.06 -58.94
C GLY A 50 11.79 -7.45 -58.44
N ASN A 51 11.87 -6.21 -57.95
CA ASN A 51 11.20 -5.09 -58.62
C ASN A 51 11.66 -3.76 -58.00
N PHE A 52 12.48 -3.04 -58.76
CA PHE A 52 12.87 -1.65 -58.48
C PHE A 52 11.82 -0.70 -59.08
N PRO A 53 11.00 0.00 -58.29
CA PRO A 53 10.30 1.17 -58.79
C PRO A 53 11.24 2.37 -58.86
N ALA A 54 11.19 3.02 -60.03
CA ALA A 54 11.92 4.19 -60.48
C ALA A 54 12.34 5.21 -59.40
N ARG A 55 13.64 5.53 -59.43
CA ARG A 55 14.22 6.74 -58.82
C ARG A 55 13.45 7.98 -59.31
N ARG A 56 12.64 8.58 -58.44
CA ARG A 56 12.14 9.94 -58.67
C ARG A 56 13.30 10.91 -58.51
N ARG A 57 13.54 11.67 -59.58
CA ARG A 57 14.56 12.73 -59.67
C ARG A 57 14.41 13.71 -58.51
N ALA A 58 15.50 13.91 -57.78
CA ALA A 58 15.67 15.01 -56.85
C ALA A 58 15.64 16.34 -57.64
N LYS A 59 14.75 17.25 -57.24
CA LYS A 59 14.85 18.67 -57.61
C LYS A 59 15.92 19.31 -56.71
N PRO A 60 16.86 20.09 -57.25
CA PRO A 60 17.73 20.92 -56.42
C PRO A 60 16.87 22.04 -55.81
N ARG A 61 16.68 22.03 -54.48
CA ARG A 61 16.20 23.19 -53.76
C ARG A 61 17.42 23.98 -53.28
N THR A 62 17.62 25.07 -54.00
CA THR A 62 18.48 26.22 -53.75
C THR A 62 18.51 26.56 -52.26
N GLY A 63 19.71 26.55 -51.68
CA GLY A 63 19.94 27.02 -50.33
C GLY A 63 19.85 28.54 -50.27
N SER A 64 19.02 29.06 -49.36
CA SER A 64 19.14 30.42 -48.84
C SER A 64 19.55 30.30 -47.39
N ASN A 65 20.87 30.29 -47.15
CA ASN A 65 21.47 30.40 -45.83
C ASN A 65 21.20 31.82 -45.30
N THR A 66 20.10 32.02 -44.57
CA THR A 66 19.82 33.28 -43.90
C THR A 66 20.48 33.27 -42.53
N TYR A 67 21.62 33.95 -42.45
CA TYR A 67 22.32 34.29 -41.22
C TYR A 67 21.40 35.17 -40.36
N ASN A 68 21.02 34.69 -39.17
CA ASN A 68 20.17 35.42 -38.22
C ASN A 68 21.08 36.02 -37.13
N PRO A 69 21.26 37.34 -37.04
CA PRO A 69 22.12 37.94 -36.02
C PRO A 69 21.47 37.84 -34.63
N PRO A 70 22.25 37.67 -33.54
CA PRO A 70 21.70 37.69 -32.19
C PRO A 70 21.14 39.09 -31.86
N GLY A 71 19.86 39.13 -31.49
CA GLY A 71 19.17 40.35 -31.10
C GLY A 71 19.67 40.93 -29.76
N PRO A 72 19.48 42.24 -29.53
CA PRO A 72 19.99 42.94 -28.35
C PRO A 72 19.28 42.49 -27.07
N THR A 73 20.06 42.07 -26.06
CA THR A 73 19.56 41.76 -24.73
C THR A 73 19.12 43.04 -24.01
N ARG A 74 17.86 43.08 -23.56
CA ARG A 74 17.32 44.21 -22.77
C ARG A 74 17.67 44.05 -21.29
N PRO A 75 18.00 45.13 -20.57
CA PRO A 75 18.40 45.07 -19.17
C PRO A 75 17.20 44.71 -18.26
N VAL A 76 17.46 43.85 -17.29
CA VAL A 76 16.49 43.35 -16.30
C VAL A 76 16.14 44.49 -15.32
N LYS A 77 14.88 44.93 -15.31
CA LYS A 77 14.36 45.91 -14.34
C LYS A 77 14.10 45.21 -13.01
N LYS A 78 14.94 45.46 -11.99
CA LYS A 78 14.63 45.10 -10.60
C LYS A 78 13.79 46.22 -9.99
N ALA A 79 12.50 45.99 -9.80
CA ALA A 79 11.62 46.84 -9.01
C ALA A 79 11.30 46.13 -7.70
N ALA A 80 12.06 46.43 -6.64
CA ALA A 80 11.71 46.02 -5.28
C ALA A 80 11.02 47.20 -4.60
N LYS A 81 9.73 47.05 -4.32
CA LYS A 81 8.92 48.01 -3.57
C LYS A 81 9.35 47.96 -2.10
N ILE A 82 9.75 49.10 -1.56
CA ILE A 82 9.82 49.33 -0.12
C ILE A 82 8.39 49.60 0.35
N GLY A 83 7.88 48.75 1.23
CA GLY A 83 6.64 48.97 1.98
C GLY A 83 6.94 48.84 3.46
N ILE A 84 6.90 49.96 4.18
CA ILE A 84 7.08 50.10 5.63
C ILE A 84 5.73 49.83 6.31
N ALA A 85 5.74 49.00 7.36
CA ALA A 85 4.89 49.05 8.58
C ALA A 85 4.97 47.67 9.27
N ALA A 86 5.11 47.49 10.58
CA ALA A 86 5.11 48.39 11.71
C ALA A 86 5.85 47.70 12.88
N VAL A 87 6.37 48.52 13.79
CA VAL A 87 7.01 48.13 15.06
C VAL A 87 6.00 47.40 15.96
N VAL A 88 6.35 46.20 16.43
CA VAL A 88 5.92 45.71 17.74
C VAL A 88 7.16 45.13 18.44
N ALA A 89 7.51 45.79 19.54
CA ALA A 89 8.63 45.47 20.39
C ALA A 89 8.39 44.16 21.15
N ALA A 90 9.39 43.28 21.16
CA ALA A 90 9.58 42.27 22.19
C ALA A 90 11.07 41.98 22.35
N VAL A 91 11.69 42.81 23.18
CA VAL A 91 12.82 42.57 24.09
C VAL A 91 13.81 41.47 23.69
N ALA A 92 14.98 41.94 23.28
CA ALA A 92 16.19 41.14 23.15
C ALA A 92 16.69 40.63 24.51
N VAL A 93 16.97 39.32 24.54
CA VAL A 93 18.18 38.68 25.11
C VAL A 93 18.70 39.25 26.43
N GLY A 94 18.30 38.60 27.53
CA GLY A 94 19.04 38.58 28.79
C GLY A 94 19.90 37.32 28.88
N LEU A 95 21.03 37.30 28.16
CA LEU A 95 22.16 36.43 28.48
C LEU A 95 22.88 37.04 29.69
N ALA A 96 22.61 36.52 30.88
CA ALA A 96 23.49 36.65 32.04
C ALA A 96 23.08 35.64 33.11
N SER A 97 23.18 34.34 32.78
CA SER A 97 23.33 33.32 33.81
C SER A 97 24.71 33.50 34.44
N PRO A 98 24.76 33.74 35.74
CA PRO A 98 25.59 32.88 36.56
C PRO A 98 24.83 32.32 37.75
N LEU A 99 25.30 31.15 38.19
CA LEU A 99 25.04 30.46 39.47
C LEU A 99 23.71 29.70 39.48
N PHE A 100 23.65 28.41 39.10
CA PHE A 100 24.29 27.30 39.82
C PHE A 100 24.39 27.59 41.31
N TYR A 101 23.26 27.52 42.01
CA TYR A 101 23.15 27.00 43.38
C TYR A 101 21.70 26.55 43.57
N GLU A 102 21.40 25.30 43.20
CA GLU A 102 20.38 24.56 43.92
C GLU A 102 21.04 24.15 45.23
N THR A 103 20.76 24.86 46.32
CA THR A 103 21.02 24.31 47.64
C THR A 103 19.99 23.23 47.88
N GLU A 104 20.42 21.98 47.78
CA GLU A 104 19.64 20.82 48.20
C GLU A 104 19.43 20.94 49.72
N VAL A 105 18.24 21.37 50.12
CA VAL A 105 17.76 21.20 51.49
C VAL A 105 17.14 19.82 51.54
N ASN A 106 17.90 18.87 52.08
CA ASN A 106 17.43 17.55 52.41
C ASN A 106 16.66 17.63 53.74
N GLU A 107 15.44 18.11 53.69
CA GLU A 107 14.48 17.94 54.78
C GLU A 107 13.81 16.59 54.56
N ALA A 108 14.17 15.61 55.40
CA ALA A 108 13.47 14.35 55.47
C ALA A 108 11.97 14.65 55.61
N LEU A 109 11.19 14.17 54.64
CA LEU A 109 9.74 14.36 54.62
C LEU A 109 9.21 13.93 56.00
N PRO A 110 8.55 14.83 56.75
CA PRO A 110 7.87 14.43 57.98
C PRO A 110 6.89 13.31 57.62
N ALA A 111 6.67 12.40 58.57
CA ALA A 111 5.85 11.20 58.49
C ALA A 111 4.36 11.46 58.13
N ALA A 112 4.13 12.07 56.96
CA ALA A 112 2.84 12.44 56.38
C ALA A 112 2.56 11.66 55.08
N LEU A 113 3.49 10.79 54.66
CA LEU A 113 3.26 9.79 53.60
C LEU A 113 2.58 8.51 54.13
N ASP A 114 2.38 8.38 55.44
CA ASP A 114 1.77 7.19 56.06
C ASP A 114 0.25 7.31 56.29
N GLU A 115 -0.34 8.49 56.00
CA GLU A 115 -1.79 8.74 56.24
C GLU A 115 -2.61 9.13 55.00
N MET A 116 -2.03 9.21 53.81
CA MET A 116 -2.83 9.36 52.57
C MET A 116 -2.96 8.03 51.83
N GLN A 117 -3.93 7.26 52.32
CA GLN A 117 -4.72 6.28 51.57
C GLN A 117 -3.96 5.07 51.02
N THR A 118 -3.76 4.11 51.93
CA THR A 118 -3.80 2.69 51.63
C THR A 118 -5.11 2.34 50.90
N GLY A 119 -5.10 2.32 49.56
CA GLY A 119 -6.23 1.77 48.81
C GLY A 119 -6.30 2.09 47.32
N LEU A 120 -5.67 3.18 46.85
CA LEU A 120 -5.72 3.52 45.42
C LEU A 120 -4.64 2.74 44.66
N THR A 121 -4.93 1.46 44.41
CA THR A 121 -4.19 0.73 43.38
C THR A 121 -4.56 1.29 42.02
N LEU A 122 -3.63 1.22 41.06
CA LEU A 122 -3.88 1.61 39.67
C LEU A 122 -5.11 0.88 39.09
N GLU A 123 -5.40 -0.32 39.61
CA GLU A 123 -6.54 -1.15 39.22
C GLU A 123 -7.88 -0.58 39.69
N GLU A 124 -7.96 -0.06 40.93
CA GLU A 124 -9.16 0.62 41.44
C GLU A 124 -9.40 1.93 40.67
N PHE A 125 -8.34 2.68 40.35
CA PHE A 125 -8.45 3.92 39.56
C PHE A 125 -8.90 3.67 38.10
N GLU A 126 -8.64 2.48 37.54
CA GLU A 126 -9.09 2.07 36.20
C GLU A 126 -10.56 1.65 36.15
N THR A 127 -11.15 1.24 37.28
CA THR A 127 -12.53 0.71 37.36
C THR A 127 -13.55 1.71 37.90
N MET A 128 -13.10 2.84 38.45
CA MET A 128 -13.97 3.93 38.91
C MET A 128 -14.68 4.67 37.76
N ASP A 129 -15.87 5.21 38.05
CA ASP A 129 -16.61 6.04 37.08
C ASP A 129 -15.85 7.33 36.73
N GLU A 130 -16.09 7.84 35.53
CA GLU A 130 -15.34 8.97 34.95
C GLU A 130 -15.47 10.28 35.76
N GLY A 131 -16.62 10.49 36.41
CA GLY A 131 -16.87 11.67 37.24
C GLY A 131 -16.13 11.62 38.58
N SER A 132 -16.10 10.46 39.23
CA SER A 132 -15.30 10.26 40.45
C SER A 132 -13.80 10.34 40.16
N ARG A 133 -13.39 9.85 38.98
CA ARG A 133 -12.01 9.85 38.53
C ARG A 133 -11.49 11.26 38.24
N SER A 134 -12.30 12.13 37.63
CA SER A 134 -11.88 13.51 37.34
C SER A 134 -11.69 14.33 38.62
N VAL A 135 -12.59 14.21 39.60
CA VAL A 135 -12.48 14.90 40.89
C VAL A 135 -11.25 14.44 41.66
N LEU A 136 -10.96 13.14 41.63
CA LEU A 136 -9.77 12.59 42.28
C LEU A 136 -8.47 13.12 41.63
N VAL A 137 -8.39 13.13 40.29
CA VAL A 137 -7.22 13.64 39.56
C VAL A 137 -6.98 15.12 39.80
N ASP A 138 -8.04 15.93 39.91
CA ASP A 138 -7.93 17.37 40.18
C ASP A 138 -7.43 17.66 41.61
N SER A 139 -7.67 16.73 42.54
CA SER A 139 -7.21 16.81 43.93
C SER A 139 -5.83 16.18 44.17
N MET A 140 -5.24 15.54 43.15
CA MET A 140 -3.93 14.88 43.28
C MET A 140 -2.77 15.88 43.18
N PRO A 141 -1.72 15.71 44.00
CA PRO A 141 -0.45 16.40 43.80
C PRO A 141 0.12 16.14 42.40
N GLU A 142 0.72 17.18 41.79
CA GLU A 142 1.23 17.11 40.41
C GLU A 142 2.37 16.09 40.25
N ASP A 143 3.17 15.87 41.30
CA ASP A 143 4.21 14.84 41.35
C ASP A 143 3.62 13.43 41.29
N LEU A 144 2.53 13.18 42.03
CA LEU A 144 1.83 11.90 42.02
C LEU A 144 1.16 11.63 40.67
N LYS A 145 0.56 12.66 40.06
CA LYS A 145 -0.01 12.57 38.72
C LYS A 145 1.04 12.20 37.66
N GLY A 146 2.23 12.79 37.74
CA GLY A 146 3.36 12.44 36.90
C GLY A 146 3.80 10.98 37.06
N MET A 147 3.87 10.49 38.31
CA MET A 147 4.21 9.09 38.60
C MET A 147 3.14 8.11 38.07
N ILE A 148 1.85 8.42 38.21
CA ILE A 148 0.77 7.57 37.69
C ILE A 148 0.79 7.55 36.15
N MET A 149 1.03 8.69 35.49
CA MET A 149 1.15 8.74 34.03
C MET A 149 2.33 7.91 33.52
N ASP A 150 3.50 8.02 34.17
CA ASP A 150 4.70 7.25 33.80
C ASP A 150 4.52 5.74 34.11
N ALA A 151 3.93 5.39 35.25
CA ALA A 151 3.59 4.00 35.59
C ALA A 151 2.57 3.40 34.61
N SER A 152 1.55 4.16 34.22
CA SER A 152 0.55 3.75 33.22
C SER A 152 1.17 3.57 31.84
N ALA A 153 2.09 4.46 31.44
CA ALA A 153 2.80 4.37 30.17
C ALA A 153 3.74 3.15 30.10
N ARG A 154 4.30 2.71 31.24
CA ARG A 154 5.17 1.53 31.35
C ARG A 154 4.41 0.23 31.58
N LYS A 155 3.14 0.30 32.02
CA LYS A 155 2.29 -0.88 32.17
C LYS A 155 2.01 -1.44 30.78
N VAL A 156 2.74 -2.49 30.42
CA VAL A 156 2.34 -3.39 29.33
C VAL A 156 0.98 -3.93 29.74
N ARG A 157 -0.09 -3.41 29.16
CA ARG A 157 -1.40 -4.03 29.26
C ARG A 157 -1.30 -5.34 28.50
N PRO A 158 -1.30 -6.52 29.14
CA PRO A 158 -1.69 -7.70 28.39
C PRO A 158 -3.14 -7.39 27.99
N VAL A 159 -3.37 -7.14 26.70
CA VAL A 159 -4.72 -7.31 26.20
C VAL A 159 -4.99 -8.79 26.45
N SER A 160 -5.76 -9.09 27.49
CA SER A 160 -6.35 -10.40 27.67
C SER A 160 -7.40 -10.51 26.58
N GLU A 161 -6.93 -10.78 25.36
CA GLU A 161 -7.75 -11.20 24.24
C GLU A 161 -8.29 -12.58 24.58
N ASN A 162 -9.30 -12.62 25.45
CA ASN A 162 -10.39 -13.56 25.24
C ASN A 162 -11.26 -12.93 24.12
N MET A 163 -10.63 -12.69 22.96
CA MET A 163 -11.35 -12.64 21.71
C MET A 163 -11.65 -14.09 21.42
N ASP A 164 -12.92 -14.43 21.25
CA ASP A 164 -13.27 -15.69 20.60
C ASP A 164 -12.34 -15.88 19.39
N GLU A 165 -11.77 -17.08 19.25
CA GLU A 165 -10.86 -17.44 18.18
C GLU A 165 -11.56 -17.44 16.82
N ASP A 166 -11.95 -16.27 16.35
CA ASP A 166 -12.35 -15.98 14.99
C ASP A 166 -11.61 -14.70 14.59
N GLY A 167 -10.30 -14.86 14.32
CA GLY A 167 -9.61 -13.90 13.49
C GLY A 167 -10.34 -13.72 12.16
N PRO A 168 -10.15 -12.59 11.46
CA PRO A 168 -10.85 -12.35 10.20
C PRO A 168 -10.65 -13.51 9.23
N ASP A 169 -11.75 -14.12 8.78
CA ASP A 169 -11.69 -15.27 7.88
C ASP A 169 -11.24 -14.80 6.50
N VAL A 170 -10.21 -15.44 5.95
CA VAL A 170 -9.68 -15.07 4.63
C VAL A 170 -10.43 -15.90 3.60
N LEU A 171 -11.31 -15.28 2.83
CA LEU A 171 -12.11 -15.97 1.81
C LEU A 171 -11.35 -16.17 0.50
N LYS A 172 -10.63 -15.13 0.06
CA LYS A 172 -9.84 -15.14 -1.18
C LYS A 172 -8.56 -14.34 -1.04
N ARG A 173 -7.56 -14.66 -1.87
CA ARG A 173 -6.26 -13.98 -1.91
C ARG A 173 -5.67 -13.94 -3.31
N GLY A 174 -4.85 -12.93 -3.55
CA GLY A 174 -4.09 -12.73 -4.78
C GLY A 174 -2.91 -11.80 -4.53
N SER A 175 -1.97 -11.76 -5.45
CA SER A 175 -0.83 -10.85 -5.40
C SER A 175 -0.88 -9.88 -6.56
N PHE A 176 -0.48 -8.64 -6.33
CA PHE A 176 -0.46 -7.60 -7.35
C PHE A 176 0.68 -7.84 -8.34
N ALA A 177 0.36 -7.61 -9.61
CA ALA A 177 1.33 -7.53 -10.68
C ALA A 177 1.18 -6.18 -11.40
N GLY A 178 2.31 -5.56 -11.72
CA GLY A 178 2.35 -4.32 -12.48
C GLY A 178 1.88 -4.49 -13.93
N LEU A 179 1.16 -3.50 -14.45
CA LEU A 179 0.65 -3.49 -15.83
C LEU A 179 1.12 -2.25 -16.60
N ALA A 180 1.11 -2.35 -17.93
CA ALA A 180 1.42 -1.23 -18.84
C ALA A 180 2.76 -0.49 -18.55
N GLY A 181 3.74 -1.18 -17.96
CA GLY A 181 5.04 -0.60 -17.58
C GLY A 181 5.06 0.12 -16.23
N HIS A 182 3.96 0.09 -15.48
CA HIS A 182 3.89 0.54 -14.09
C HIS A 182 4.24 -0.63 -13.15
N ALA A 183 4.98 -0.34 -12.10
CA ALA A 183 5.23 -1.30 -11.02
C ALA A 183 4.03 -1.34 -10.05
N ALA A 184 3.63 -2.55 -9.67
CA ALA A 184 2.70 -2.83 -8.58
C ALA A 184 3.12 -4.13 -7.90
N ASP A 185 3.07 -4.16 -6.57
CA ASP A 185 3.46 -5.29 -5.71
C ASP A 185 2.60 -5.30 -4.42
N GLY A 186 2.68 -6.41 -3.67
CA GLY A 186 1.90 -6.66 -2.46
C GLY A 186 0.74 -7.63 -2.68
N ASP A 187 -0.09 -7.78 -1.65
CA ASP A 187 -1.17 -8.77 -1.61
C ASP A 187 -2.55 -8.11 -1.52
N ALA A 188 -3.54 -8.76 -2.13
CA ALA A 188 -4.95 -8.45 -1.98
C ALA A 188 -5.66 -9.65 -1.34
N LYS A 189 -6.45 -9.39 -0.30
CA LYS A 189 -7.21 -10.40 0.44
C LYS A 189 -8.66 -9.97 0.58
N ILE A 190 -9.58 -10.90 0.44
CA ILE A 190 -10.97 -10.71 0.86
C ILE A 190 -11.13 -11.32 2.23
N LEU A 191 -11.51 -10.50 3.19
CA LEU A 191 -11.73 -10.87 4.58
C LEU A 191 -13.22 -10.83 4.90
N ASP A 192 -13.69 -11.79 5.68
CA ASP A 192 -14.98 -11.72 6.38
C ASP A 192 -14.72 -11.37 7.85
N VAL A 193 -15.35 -10.31 8.31
CA VAL A 193 -15.26 -9.82 9.69
C VAL A 193 -16.68 -9.71 10.22
N SER A 194 -17.10 -10.72 10.99
CA SER A 194 -18.43 -10.78 11.60
C SER A 194 -19.57 -10.59 10.58
N GLY A 195 -19.44 -11.18 9.37
CA GLY A 195 -20.42 -11.11 8.29
C GLY A 195 -20.28 -9.88 7.38
N THR A 196 -19.31 -9.01 7.62
CA THR A 196 -18.98 -7.87 6.78
C THR A 196 -17.73 -8.18 5.96
N ARG A 197 -17.78 -7.99 4.65
CA ARG A 197 -16.69 -8.31 3.73
C ARG A 197 -15.84 -7.10 3.38
N PHE A 198 -14.54 -7.28 3.47
CA PHE A 198 -13.55 -6.27 3.12
C PHE A 198 -12.54 -6.77 2.11
N LEU A 199 -12.23 -5.96 1.11
CA LEU A 199 -11.03 -6.10 0.32
C LEU A 199 -9.89 -5.36 1.02
N ARG A 200 -8.90 -6.10 1.47
CA ARG A 200 -7.70 -5.62 2.16
C ARG A 200 -6.48 -5.74 1.27
N PHE A 201 -5.68 -4.68 1.21
CA PHE A 201 -4.33 -4.72 0.64
C PHE A 201 -3.30 -4.81 1.77
N GLU A 202 -2.25 -5.59 1.56
CA GLU A 202 -1.13 -5.75 2.48
C GLU A 202 0.20 -5.61 1.74
N ASN A 203 1.19 -5.00 2.39
CA ASN A 203 2.50 -4.72 1.79
C ASN A 203 2.42 -4.06 0.40
N PHE A 204 1.33 -3.34 0.14
CA PHE A 204 1.01 -2.83 -1.18
C PHE A 204 1.92 -1.67 -1.55
N GLU A 205 2.42 -1.69 -2.77
CA GLU A 205 3.14 -0.59 -3.40
C GLU A 205 2.76 -0.52 -4.88
N VAL A 206 2.48 0.68 -5.38
CA VAL A 206 2.20 0.93 -6.79
C VAL A 206 2.84 2.23 -7.25
N THR A 207 3.19 2.28 -8.54
CA THR A 207 3.64 3.52 -9.18
C THR A 207 2.57 4.60 -9.02
N ASN A 208 2.96 5.79 -8.57
CA ASN A 208 2.00 6.87 -8.33
C ASN A 208 1.39 7.40 -9.64
N GLY A 209 0.13 7.83 -9.58
CA GLY A 209 -0.61 8.39 -10.71
C GLY A 209 -1.59 9.50 -10.29
N PRO A 210 -2.04 10.38 -11.20
CA PRO A 210 -2.81 11.57 -10.83
C PRO A 210 -4.19 11.31 -10.22
N ASP A 211 -4.87 10.23 -10.63
CA ASP A 211 -6.14 9.78 -10.06
C ASP A 211 -6.26 8.25 -10.22
N LEU A 212 -5.66 7.52 -9.27
CA LEU A 212 -5.75 6.06 -9.21
C LEU A 212 -7.03 5.64 -8.48
N ARG A 213 -7.74 4.69 -9.07
CA ARG A 213 -8.99 4.12 -8.58
C ARG A 213 -8.85 2.62 -8.42
N VAL A 214 -9.59 2.06 -7.47
CA VAL A 214 -9.66 0.63 -7.20
C VAL A 214 -10.95 0.09 -7.78
N TYR A 215 -10.83 -0.95 -8.59
CA TYR A 215 -11.94 -1.68 -9.17
C TYR A 215 -11.91 -3.15 -8.74
N LEU A 216 -13.08 -3.74 -8.57
CA LEU A 216 -13.28 -5.18 -8.64
C LEU A 216 -13.90 -5.49 -10.00
N ALA A 217 -13.22 -6.27 -10.82
CA ALA A 217 -13.56 -6.50 -12.21
C ALA A 217 -13.65 -7.99 -12.54
N PRO A 218 -14.56 -8.39 -13.44
CA PRO A 218 -14.55 -9.73 -13.99
C PRO A 218 -13.35 -9.87 -14.94
N ASP A 219 -12.44 -10.78 -14.62
CA ASP A 219 -11.24 -11.10 -15.42
C ASP A 219 -10.42 -9.85 -15.80
N GLY A 220 -10.35 -8.87 -14.89
CA GLY A 220 -9.58 -7.63 -15.07
C GLY A 220 -10.25 -6.56 -15.94
N SER A 221 -11.45 -6.78 -16.48
CA SER A 221 -12.14 -5.81 -17.34
C SER A 221 -12.78 -4.65 -16.55
N VAL A 222 -12.12 -3.50 -16.47
CA VAL A 222 -12.64 -2.30 -15.78
C VAL A 222 -13.97 -1.81 -16.37
N SER A 223 -14.21 -2.03 -17.67
CA SER A 223 -15.47 -1.64 -18.33
C SER A 223 -16.71 -2.36 -17.79
N GLN A 224 -16.51 -3.53 -17.19
CA GLN A 224 -17.55 -4.34 -16.56
C GLN A 224 -17.36 -4.41 -15.05
N GLY A 225 -16.38 -3.67 -14.49
CA GLY A 225 -16.02 -3.71 -13.08
C GLY A 225 -16.80 -2.71 -12.24
N ILE A 226 -16.80 -2.96 -10.93
CA ILE A 226 -17.35 -2.08 -9.90
C ILE A 226 -16.23 -1.23 -9.33
N GLU A 227 -16.38 0.10 -9.36
CA GLU A 227 -15.46 1.02 -8.68
C GLU A 227 -15.70 0.98 -7.16
N LEU A 228 -14.67 0.66 -6.39
CA LEU A 228 -14.70 0.71 -4.92
C LEU A 228 -14.32 2.09 -4.39
N GLY A 229 -13.63 2.89 -5.21
CA GLY A 229 -13.33 4.29 -4.95
C GLY A 229 -11.88 4.65 -5.28
N LYS A 230 -11.45 5.79 -4.74
CA LYS A 230 -10.07 6.27 -4.89
C LYS A 230 -9.07 5.37 -4.17
N LEU A 231 -7.88 5.24 -4.76
CA LEU A 231 -6.74 4.68 -4.08
C LEU A 231 -6.36 5.59 -2.90
N LYS A 232 -6.32 5.03 -1.69
CA LYS A 232 -6.09 5.83 -0.47
C LYS A 232 -4.61 6.22 -0.32
N GLY A 233 -3.70 5.34 -0.74
CA GLY A 233 -2.27 5.61 -0.83
C GLY A 233 -1.59 4.71 -1.85
N SER A 234 -0.47 5.18 -2.40
CA SER A 234 0.34 4.36 -3.32
C SER A 234 1.20 3.32 -2.58
N ARG A 235 1.22 3.36 -1.25
CA ARG A 235 1.94 2.43 -0.38
C ARG A 235 1.15 2.15 0.90
N GLY A 236 1.34 0.94 1.43
CA GLY A 236 0.83 0.55 2.75
C GLY A 236 -0.51 -0.20 2.68
N SER A 237 -0.97 -0.62 3.86
CA SER A 237 -2.20 -1.41 3.97
C SER A 237 -3.44 -0.53 3.91
N GLN A 238 -4.47 -1.00 3.23
CA GLN A 238 -5.73 -0.27 3.07
C GLN A 238 -6.90 -1.22 2.87
N ASN A 239 -8.09 -0.82 3.30
CA ASN A 239 -9.30 -1.64 3.26
C ASN A 239 -10.42 -0.94 2.47
N TYR A 240 -11.23 -1.72 1.77
CA TYR A 240 -12.43 -1.29 1.04
C TYR A 240 -13.58 -2.22 1.42
N ASN A 241 -14.75 -1.65 1.74
CA ASN A 241 -15.96 -2.46 1.95
C ASN A 241 -16.43 -3.00 0.60
N ILE A 242 -16.76 -4.29 0.56
CA ILE A 242 -17.24 -4.99 -0.64
C ILE A 242 -18.53 -5.78 -0.39
N ASP A 243 -19.30 -5.36 0.62
CA ASP A 243 -20.57 -5.99 0.97
C ASP A 243 -21.54 -5.97 -0.22
N GLY A 244 -22.21 -7.09 -0.43
CA GLY A 244 -23.15 -7.26 -1.54
C GLY A 244 -22.51 -7.47 -2.92
N ILE A 245 -21.17 -7.53 -3.02
CA ILE A 245 -20.47 -7.86 -4.27
C ILE A 245 -20.25 -9.37 -4.37
N ASP A 246 -20.63 -9.94 -5.52
CA ASP A 246 -20.35 -11.34 -5.85
C ASP A 246 -18.89 -11.50 -6.31
N THR A 247 -18.04 -11.99 -5.42
CA THR A 247 -16.61 -12.10 -5.67
C THR A 247 -16.25 -13.27 -6.60
N ASP A 248 -17.20 -14.16 -6.93
CA ASP A 248 -16.98 -15.21 -7.93
C ASP A 248 -17.04 -14.65 -9.35
N VAL A 249 -17.89 -13.64 -9.56
CA VAL A 249 -17.94 -12.89 -10.82
C VAL A 249 -16.83 -11.83 -10.87
N TYR A 250 -16.70 -11.03 -9.82
CA TYR A 250 -15.69 -9.97 -9.73
C TYR A 250 -14.44 -10.49 -9.03
N ASN A 251 -13.69 -11.33 -9.76
CA ASN A 251 -12.56 -12.11 -9.25
C ASN A 251 -11.20 -11.39 -9.30
N THR A 252 -11.12 -10.17 -9.86
CA THR A 252 -9.84 -9.50 -10.09
C THR A 252 -9.88 -8.07 -9.56
N VAL A 253 -8.91 -7.71 -8.72
CA VAL A 253 -8.70 -6.33 -8.29
C VAL A 253 -7.89 -5.62 -9.37
N VAL A 254 -8.30 -4.41 -9.74
CA VAL A 254 -7.58 -3.59 -10.73
C VAL A 254 -7.33 -2.19 -10.20
N ILE A 255 -6.09 -1.72 -10.34
CA ILE A 255 -5.70 -0.33 -10.11
C ILE A 255 -5.71 0.40 -11.45
N TYR A 256 -6.62 1.36 -11.61
CA TYR A 256 -6.85 2.04 -12.88
C TYR A 256 -6.70 3.55 -12.74
N CYS A 257 -6.00 4.18 -13.67
CA CYS A 257 -5.93 5.63 -13.74
C CYS A 257 -7.04 6.17 -14.65
N GLN A 258 -8.10 6.68 -14.05
CA GLN A 258 -9.30 7.13 -14.75
C GLN A 258 -9.07 8.22 -15.82
N PRO A 259 -8.30 9.30 -15.57
CA PRO A 259 -8.10 10.36 -16.58
C PRO A 259 -7.28 9.90 -17.79
N PHE A 260 -6.34 8.98 -17.60
CA PHE A 260 -5.46 8.50 -18.68
C PHE A 260 -5.93 7.19 -19.30
N ARG A 261 -6.92 6.53 -18.69
CA ARG A 261 -7.47 5.24 -19.09
C ARG A 261 -6.46 4.10 -19.15
N VAL A 262 -5.51 4.08 -18.21
CA VAL A 262 -4.39 3.13 -18.17
C VAL A 262 -4.46 2.25 -16.92
N TYR A 263 -4.11 0.98 -17.09
CA TYR A 263 -3.98 -0.01 -16.01
C TYR A 263 -2.61 0.12 -15.34
N PHE A 264 -2.60 0.14 -14.01
CA PHE A 264 -1.37 0.25 -13.21
C PHE A 264 -0.97 -1.08 -12.59
N GLY A 265 -1.95 -1.85 -12.14
CA GLY A 265 -1.71 -3.20 -11.63
C GLY A 265 -3.00 -3.97 -11.46
N GLU A 266 -2.88 -5.28 -11.36
CA GLU A 266 -3.99 -6.18 -11.12
C GLU A 266 -3.61 -7.27 -10.13
N ALA A 267 -4.59 -7.81 -9.42
CA ALA A 267 -4.44 -8.99 -8.56
C ALA A 267 -5.65 -9.90 -8.77
N GLN A 268 -5.43 -11.05 -9.40
CA GLN A 268 -6.46 -12.08 -9.50
C GLN A 268 -6.61 -12.80 -8.16
N LEU A 269 -7.86 -12.93 -7.70
CA LEU A 269 -8.20 -13.49 -6.41
C LEU A 269 -8.60 -14.96 -6.55
N PHE A 270 -7.94 -15.82 -5.78
CA PHE A 270 -8.21 -17.25 -5.70
C PHE A 270 -8.78 -17.58 -4.31
N PRO A 271 -9.64 -18.60 -4.18
CA PRO A 271 -10.07 -19.11 -2.88
C PRO A 271 -8.87 -19.46 -1.99
N SER A 272 -8.98 -19.14 -0.69
CA SER A 272 -7.94 -19.44 0.31
C SER A 272 -7.75 -20.91 0.56
#